data_AF-A0A1V5P8P0-F1
#
_entry.id   AF-A0A1V5P8P0-F1
#
_cell.length_a   1.000
_cell.length_b   1.000
_cell.length_c   1.000
_cell.angle_alpha   90.00
_cell.angle_beta   90.00
_cell.angle_gamma   90.00
#
_symmetry.space_group_name_H-M   'P 1'
#
loop_
_entity.id
_entity.type
_entity.pdbx_description
1 polymer ?
#
loop_
_entity_poly.entity_id
_entity_poly.type
_entity_poly.pdbx_seq_one_letter_code
_entity_poly.pdbx_strand_id
1 'polypeptide(L)' 'MHNDPWYNSRVTPLFAVEAALEQVMGQVTEVELETEHGRLVYEVEIVTDFGKYEVRVDAYTGEVLDVELD' A
#
# COMPACT_ATOMS: atom_id res chain seq x y z
N MET A 1 -9.75 -13.79 -20.42
CA MET A 1 -8.67 -12.78 -20.44
C MET A 1 -8.67 -12.15 -19.06
N HIS A 2 -7.79 -12.59 -18.16
CA HIS A 2 -7.61 -11.91 -16.86
C HIS A 2 -6.56 -10.81 -17.10
N ASN A 3 -7.02 -9.56 -17.16
CA ASN A 3 -6.17 -8.37 -17.14
C ASN A 3 -6.03 -7.96 -15.67
N ASP A 4 -5.24 -8.73 -14.92
CA ASP A 4 -4.87 -8.37 -13.56
C ASP A 4 -3.59 -7.52 -13.64
N PRO A 5 -3.66 -6.19 -13.43
CA PRO A 5 -2.55 -5.25 -13.64
C PRO A 5 -1.34 -5.50 -12.73
N TRP A 6 -1.45 -6.39 -11.74
CA TRP A 6 -0.45 -6.66 -10.71
C TRP A 6 0.75 -7.50 -11.21
N TYR A 7 0.76 -7.98 -12.46
CA TYR A 7 1.81 -8.91 -12.97
C TYR A 7 3.22 -8.29 -13.04
N ASN A 8 3.34 -6.96 -12.93
CA ASN A 8 4.63 -6.26 -12.89
C ASN A 8 5.11 -5.93 -11.47
N SER A 9 4.32 -6.22 -10.44
CA SER A 9 4.70 -6.04 -9.04
C SER A 9 5.48 -7.26 -8.53
N ARG A 10 6.58 -7.03 -7.80
CA ARG A 10 7.29 -8.12 -7.10
C ARG A 10 6.71 -8.38 -5.72
N VAL A 11 6.06 -7.37 -5.15
CA VAL A 11 5.39 -7.39 -3.86
C VAL A 11 3.90 -7.65 -4.09
N THR A 12 3.28 -8.52 -3.31
CA THR A 12 1.83 -8.72 -3.42
C THR A 12 1.08 -7.67 -2.60
N PRO A 13 -0.20 -7.38 -2.92
CA PRO A 13 -1.00 -6.48 -2.08
C PRO A 13 -1.02 -6.90 -0.61
N LEU A 14 -1.05 -8.22 -0.34
CA LEU A 14 -1.01 -8.75 1.02
C LEU A 14 0.27 -8.36 1.76
N PHE A 15 1.43 -8.47 1.11
CA PHE A 15 2.69 -8.09 1.74
C PHE A 15 2.78 -6.57 1.97
N ALA A 16 2.25 -5.77 1.05
CA ALA A 16 2.15 -4.32 1.25
C ALA A 16 1.27 -3.96 2.46
N VAL A 17 0.15 -4.67 2.63
CA VAL A 17 -0.71 -4.53 3.82
C VAL A 17 0.01 -4.91 5.11
N GLU A 18 0.76 -6.01 5.11
CA GLU A 18 1.56 -6.41 6.28
C GLU A 18 2.58 -5.33 6.64
N ALA A 19 3.34 -4.82 5.66
CA ALA A 19 4.30 -3.74 5.86
C ALA A 19 3.63 -2.45 6.36
N ALA A 20 2.44 -2.11 5.86
CA ALA A 20 1.70 -0.94 6.29
C ALA A 20 1.17 -1.07 7.73
N LEU A 21 0.64 -2.24 8.09
CA LEU A 21 0.16 -2.54 9.44
C LEU A 21 1.27 -2.59 10.49
N GLU A 22 2.52 -2.85 10.09
CA GLU A 22 3.69 -2.69 10.96
C GLU A 22 3.97 -1.22 11.32
N GLN A 23 3.56 -0.26 10.47
CA GLN A 23 3.70 1.18 10.73
C GLN A 23 2.51 1.74 11.50
N VAL A 24 1.30 1.38 11.08
CA VAL A 24 0.04 1.88 11.65
C VAL A 24 -0.86 0.72 11.98
N MET A 25 -1.07 0.46 13.28
CA MET A 25 -2.06 -0.51 13.71
C MET A 25 -3.46 0.04 13.49
N GLY A 26 -4.27 -0.66 12.70
CA GLY A 26 -5.66 -0.28 12.45
C GLY A 26 -6.38 -1.28 11.55
N GLN A 27 -7.49 -0.85 10.97
CA GLN A 27 -8.24 -1.62 10.00
C GLN A 27 -7.91 -1.12 8.60
N VAL A 28 -7.36 -2.01 7.77
CA VAL A 28 -7.17 -1.72 6.34
C VAL A 28 -8.53 -1.66 5.66
N THR A 29 -8.82 -0.54 5.02
CA THR A 29 -10.07 -0.31 4.28
C THR A 29 -9.91 -0.47 2.79
N GLU A 30 -8.74 -0.12 2.26
CA GLU A 30 -8.48 -0.10 0.82
C GLU A 30 -6.99 -0.37 0.53
N VAL A 31 -6.75 -0.99 -0.63
CA VAL A 31 -5.41 -1.28 -1.14
C VAL A 31 -5.43 -1.09 -2.65
N GLU A 32 -4.73 -0.09 -3.14
CA GLU A 32 -4.62 0.22 -4.56
C GLU A 32 -3.17 0.13 -5.04
N LEU A 33 -2.96 -0.23 -6.30
CA LEU A 33 -1.64 -0.16 -6.95
C LEU A 33 -1.67 0.95 -7.98
N GLU A 34 -0.87 1.95 -7.72
CA GLU A 34 -0.73 3.12 -8.56
C GLU A 34 0.66 3.20 -9.19
N THR A 35 0.79 4.08 -10.18
CA THR A 35 2.10 4.41 -10.78
C THR A 35 2.44 5.86 -10.50
N GLU A 36 3.36 6.09 -9.57
CA GLU A 36 3.85 7.42 -9.21
C GLU A 36 5.24 7.65 -9.81
N HIS A 37 5.40 8.69 -10.63
CA HIS A 37 6.69 9.04 -11.25
C HIS A 37 7.39 7.88 -11.98
N GLY A 38 6.63 6.92 -12.53
CA GLY A 38 7.17 5.74 -13.21
C GLY A 38 7.55 4.58 -12.28
N ARG A 39 7.23 4.67 -10.99
CA ARG A 39 7.37 3.61 -9.99
C ARG A 39 5.99 3.05 -9.64
N LEU A 40 5.90 1.74 -9.48
CA LEU A 40 4.69 1.11 -8.94
C LEU A 40 4.68 1.26 -7.41
N VAL A 41 3.58 1.76 -6.86
CA VAL A 41 3.41 2.02 -5.43
C VAL A 41 2.07 1.45 -5.00
N TYR A 42 2.07 0.72 -3.89
CA TYR A 42 0.86 0.35 -3.18
C TYR A 42 0.45 1.47 -2.25
N GLU A 43 -0.78 1.93 -2.36
CA GLU A 43 -1.40 2.81 -1.37
C GLU A 43 -2.31 1.95 -0.48
N VAL A 44 -2.05 1.98 0.83
CA VAL A 44 -2.81 1.21 1.82
C VAL A 44 -3.50 2.20 2.75
N GLU A 45 -4.82 2.21 2.73
CA GLU A 45 -5.62 3.02 3.64
C GLU A 45 -5.90 2.27 4.93
N ILE A 46 -5.59 2.88 6.07
CA ILE A 46 -5.75 2.30 7.40
C ILE A 46 -6.57 3.25 8.27
N VAL A 47 -7.76 2.81 8.65
CA VAL A 47 -8.60 3.53 9.62
C VAL A 47 -8.22 3.13 11.03
N THR A 48 -7.99 4.14 11.87
CA THR A 48 -7.70 4.00 13.30
C THR A 48 -8.69 4.83 14.13
N ASP A 49 -8.63 4.71 15.46
CA ASP A 49 -9.40 5.57 16.36
C ASP A 49 -9.00 7.05 16.27
N PHE A 50 -7.84 7.36 15.69
CA PHE A 50 -7.28 8.71 15.58
C PHE A 50 -7.51 9.37 14.21
N GLY A 51 -8.00 8.61 13.23
CA GLY A 51 -8.17 9.09 11.86
C GLY A 51 -7.78 8.03 10.83
N LYS A 52 -7.78 8.45 9.56
CA LYS A 52 -7.37 7.64 8.41
C LYS A 52 -5.90 7.91 8.11
N TYR A 53 -5.13 6.85 7.98
CA TYR A 53 -3.75 6.90 7.54
C TYR A 53 -3.64 6.34 6.13
N GLU A 54 -2.78 6.95 5.34
CA GLU A 54 -2.38 6.48 4.02
C GLU A 54 -0.92 6.07 4.10
N VAL A 55 -0.66 4.80 3.79
CA VAL A 55 0.69 4.24 3.81
C VAL A 55 1.08 3.85 2.39
N ARG A 56 2.15 4.46 1.88
CA ARG A 56 2.69 4.17 0.55
C ARG A 56 3.83 3.18 0.64
N VAL A 57 3.76 2.10 -0.12
CA VAL A 57 4.75 1.01 -0.14
C VAL A 57 5.25 0.77 -1.56
N ASP A 58 6.56 0.71 -1.76
CA ASP A 58 7.16 0.40 -3.06
C ASP A 58 6.77 -1.02 -3.51
N ALA A 59 6.10 -1.13 -4.65
CA ALA A 59 5.58 -2.41 -5.14
C ALA A 59 6.68 -3.35 -5.68
N TYR A 60 7.91 -2.87 -5.84
CA TYR A 60 9.05 -3.68 -6.26
C TYR A 60 9.92 -4.14 -5.08
N THR A 61 10.14 -3.27 -4.09
CA THR A 61 11.05 -3.56 -2.96
C THR A 61 10.32 -3.93 -1.66
N GLY A 62 9.09 -3.47 -1.48
CA GLY A 62 8.31 -3.62 -0.25
C GLY A 62 8.68 -2.60 0.83
N GLU A 63 9.47 -1.59 0.46
CA GLU A 63 9.86 -0.51 1.38
C GLU A 63 8.69 0.46 1.58
N VAL A 64 8.42 0.83 2.84
CA VAL A 64 7.49 1.91 3.15
C VAL A 64 8.13 3.23 2.71
N LEU A 65 7.48 3.90 1.77
CA LEU A 65 7.92 5.16 1.19
C LEU A 65 7.41 6.36 2.00
N ASP A 66 6.17 6.28 2.48
CA ASP A 66 5.51 7.38 3.17
C ASP A 66 4.39 6.88 4.09
N VAL A 67 4.12 7.65 5.15
CA VAL A 67 3.00 7.44 6.08
C VAL A 67 2.41 8.81 6.40
N GLU A 68 1.20 9.06 5.92
CA GLU A 68 0.49 10.33 6.10
C GLU A 68 -0.82 10.12 6.86
N LEU A 69 -1.20 11.08 7.71
CA LEU A 69 -2.52 11.17 8.31
C LEU A 69 -3.35 12.13 7.47
N ASP A 70 -4.47 11.65 6.93
CA ASP A 70 -5.45 12.43 6.17
C ASP A 70 -6.22 13.43 7.07
#